data_AF-A0A2D4FR29-F1
#
_entry.id   AF-A0A2D4FR29-F1
#
_cell.length_a   1.000
_cell.length_b   1.000
_cell.length_c   1.000
_cell.angle_alpha   90.00
_cell.angle_beta   90.00
_cell.angle_gamma   90.00
#
_symmetry.space_group_name_H-M   'P 1'
#
loop_
_entity.id
_entity.type
_entity.pdbx_description
1 polymer ?
#
loop_
_entity_poly.entity_id
_entity_poly.type
_entity_poly.pdbx_seq_one_letter_code
_entity_poly.pdbx_strand_id
1 'polypeptide(L)'
;MEESKTHNTGAASSFHGIVGQLARNWQSWSKDRVTYQQQNPFSNGNQVTLRTEKGDPTYGKPPEGSKTEQRGKDAHVHIGKEMEELCLIIRNTGKREQDGQVRITFKQLFDRYVTISNKLVGVLLRARKYG
;
A
#
# COMPACT_ATOMS: atom_id res chain seq x y z
N MET A 1 -7.87 8.49 -69.89
CA MET A 1 -9.02 9.11 -69.22
C MET A 1 -9.38 8.20 -68.08
N GLU A 2 -8.75 8.40 -66.92
CA GLU A 2 -9.19 9.36 -65.89
C GLU A 2 -10.52 8.88 -65.27
N GLU A 3 -10.69 8.71 -63.97
CA GLU A 3 -9.89 9.09 -62.82
C GLU A 3 -10.30 8.23 -61.62
N SER A 4 -9.32 8.05 -60.76
CA SER A 4 -9.37 7.46 -59.44
C SER A 4 -10.46 8.07 -58.54
N LYS A 5 -11.11 7.23 -57.72
CA LYS A 5 -11.60 7.67 -56.41
C LYS A 5 -11.34 6.59 -55.36
N THR A 6 -10.08 6.56 -54.93
CA THR A 6 -9.67 6.06 -53.64
C THR A 6 -10.32 6.92 -52.56
N HIS A 7 -11.36 6.42 -51.90
CA HIS A 7 -11.76 6.95 -50.60
C HIS A 7 -10.91 6.26 -49.53
N ASN A 8 -9.74 6.85 -49.31
CA ASN A 8 -8.90 6.66 -48.16
C ASN A 8 -9.66 7.11 -46.90
N THR A 9 -10.34 6.19 -46.21
CA THR A 9 -10.82 6.45 -44.84
C THR A 9 -9.69 6.15 -43.87
N GLY A 10 -8.62 6.93 -43.99
CA GLY A 10 -7.54 6.99 -43.03
C GLY A 10 -7.89 7.97 -41.92
N ALA A 11 -7.79 7.49 -40.67
CA ALA A 11 -7.58 8.28 -39.46
C ALA A 11 -8.72 9.18 -38.96
N ALA A 12 -9.86 8.59 -38.57
CA ALA A 12 -10.82 9.26 -37.67
C ALA A 12 -11.29 8.39 -36.48
N SER A 13 -10.51 7.37 -36.09
CA SER A 13 -10.94 6.37 -35.09
C SER A 13 -9.94 6.18 -33.95
N SER A 14 -9.59 7.23 -33.20
CA SER A 14 -8.74 7.05 -32.02
C SER A 14 -9.14 7.86 -30.79
N PHE A 15 -9.71 9.07 -30.95
CA PHE A 15 -10.07 9.89 -29.79
C PHE A 15 -11.41 9.51 -29.12
N HIS A 16 -12.36 8.93 -29.86
CA HIS A 16 -13.63 8.43 -29.31
C HIS A 16 -13.48 7.09 -28.55
N GLY A 17 -12.35 6.39 -28.72
CA GLY A 17 -12.09 5.10 -28.11
C GLY A 17 -11.66 5.21 -26.64
N ILE A 18 -10.72 6.10 -26.33
CA ILE A 18 -10.10 6.19 -25.00
C ILE A 18 -11.04 6.85 -23.99
N VAL A 19 -11.64 8.00 -24.34
CA VAL A 19 -12.58 8.70 -23.44
C VAL A 19 -13.84 7.87 -23.23
N GLY A 20 -14.37 7.24 -24.28
CA GLY A 20 -15.52 6.33 -24.17
C GLY A 20 -15.20 5.06 -23.35
N GLN A 21 -13.98 4.53 -23.44
CA GLN A 21 -13.53 3.42 -22.60
C GLN A 21 -13.38 3.85 -21.14
N LEU A 22 -12.81 5.02 -20.87
CA LEU A 22 -12.68 5.56 -19.52
C LEU A 22 -14.04 5.81 -18.89
N ALA A 23 -14.98 6.40 -19.63
CA ALA A 23 -16.36 6.62 -19.17
C ALA A 23 -17.05 5.30 -18.81
N ARG A 24 -16.90 4.24 -19.62
CA ARG A 24 -17.44 2.91 -19.30
C ARG A 24 -16.80 2.30 -18.06
N ASN A 25 -15.48 2.38 -17.94
CA ASN A 25 -14.75 1.88 -16.77
C ASN A 25 -15.19 2.61 -15.49
N TRP A 26 -15.35 3.94 -15.57
CA TRP A 26 -15.82 4.75 -14.44
C TRP A 26 -17.27 4.42 -14.07
N GLN A 27 -18.14 4.22 -15.06
CA GLN A 27 -19.52 3.81 -14.81
C GLN A 27 -19.61 2.44 -14.13
N SER A 28 -18.78 1.47 -14.55
CA SER A 28 -18.68 0.16 -13.88
C SER A 28 -18.18 0.32 -12.44
N TRP A 29 -17.08 1.04 -12.26
CA TRP A 29 -16.49 1.33 -10.95
C TRP A 29 -17.47 2.02 -9.99
N SER A 30 -18.29 2.93 -10.51
CA SER A 30 -19.32 3.63 -9.73
C SER A 30 -20.40 2.67 -9.29
N LYS A 31 -20.90 1.81 -10.19
CA LYS A 31 -21.93 0.80 -9.87
C LYS A 31 -21.45 -0.18 -8.79
N ASP A 32 -20.22 -0.67 -8.91
CA ASP A 32 -19.63 -1.63 -7.96
C ASP A 32 -19.47 -1.04 -6.55
N ARG A 33 -19.37 0.29 -6.43
CA ARG A 33 -19.17 0.99 -5.15
C ARG A 33 -20.44 1.47 -4.48
N VAL A 34 -21.60 1.39 -5.13
CA VAL A 34 -22.86 1.87 -4.57
C VAL A 34 -23.16 1.20 -3.23
N THR A 35 -22.97 -0.12 -3.14
CA THR A 35 -23.23 -0.90 -1.91
C THR A 35 -22.32 -0.47 -0.76
N TYR A 36 -21.02 -0.27 -1.02
CA TYR A 36 -20.07 0.26 -0.04
C TYR A 36 -20.45 1.66 0.44
N GLN A 37 -20.85 2.55 -0.48
CA GLN A 37 -21.26 3.91 -0.13
C GLN A 37 -22.57 3.95 0.67
N GLN A 38 -23.50 3.01 0.44
CA GLN A 38 -24.72 2.91 1.25
C GLN A 38 -24.43 2.56 2.72
N GLN A 39 -23.36 1.80 2.99
CA GLN A 39 -22.96 1.39 4.34
C GLN A 39 -21.98 2.37 5.00
N ASN A 40 -21.44 3.32 4.24
CA ASN A 40 -20.40 4.22 4.69
C ASN A 40 -21.00 5.35 5.56
N PRO A 41 -20.53 5.51 6.82
CA PRO A 41 -21.07 6.51 7.72
C PRO A 41 -20.80 7.97 7.32
N PHE A 42 -19.94 8.18 6.32
CA PHE A 42 -19.62 9.49 5.78
C PHE A 42 -20.38 9.81 4.48
N SER A 43 -21.37 8.99 4.09
CA SER A 43 -22.20 9.20 2.90
C SER A 43 -23.60 9.73 3.26
N ASN A 44 -24.17 10.58 2.41
CA ASN A 44 -25.45 11.28 2.65
C ASN A 44 -26.72 10.37 2.64
N GLY A 45 -26.58 9.04 2.61
CA GLY A 45 -27.72 8.10 2.57
C GLY A 45 -28.25 7.73 3.97
N ASN A 46 -29.46 7.16 4.05
CA ASN A 46 -29.98 6.55 5.28
C ASN A 46 -29.08 5.39 5.71
N GLN A 47 -28.31 5.60 6.77
CA GLN A 47 -27.20 4.72 7.09
C GLN A 47 -27.66 3.51 7.89
N VAL A 48 -27.48 2.32 7.33
CA VAL A 48 -27.40 1.08 8.10
C VAL A 48 -25.94 0.93 8.50
N THR A 49 -25.49 1.66 9.51
CA THR A 49 -24.17 1.37 10.09
C THR A 49 -24.27 0.04 10.81
N LEU A 50 -23.69 -1.02 10.23
CA LEU A 50 -23.28 -2.20 10.99
C LEU A 50 -22.23 -1.72 11.99
N ARG A 51 -22.69 -1.21 13.14
CA ARG A 51 -21.82 -0.85 14.26
C ARG A 51 -21.27 -2.16 14.80
N THR A 52 -20.02 -2.43 14.49
CA THR A 52 -19.30 -3.52 15.15
C THR A 52 -19.23 -3.19 16.64
N GLU A 53 -19.71 -4.10 17.49
CA GLU A 53 -19.72 -3.89 18.93
C GLU A 53 -18.31 -4.04 19.51
N LYS A 54 -18.03 -3.28 20.57
CA LYS A 54 -16.76 -3.37 21.30
C LYS A 54 -16.68 -4.75 21.97
N GLY A 55 -15.85 -5.63 21.43
CA GLY A 55 -15.70 -7.01 21.91
C GLY A 55 -15.85 -8.05 20.80
N ASP A 56 -16.39 -7.65 19.64
CA ASP A 56 -16.41 -8.49 18.45
C ASP A 56 -14.95 -8.77 17.98
N PRO A 57 -14.58 -10.03 17.68
CA PRO A 57 -13.27 -10.39 17.14
C PRO A 57 -12.88 -9.64 15.85
N THR A 58 -13.86 -9.14 15.10
CA THR A 58 -13.70 -8.37 13.86
C THR A 58 -13.58 -6.86 14.10
N TYR A 59 -13.81 -6.39 15.33
CA TYR A 59 -13.68 -4.98 15.69
C TYR A 59 -12.26 -4.47 15.47
N GLY A 60 -12.12 -3.36 14.73
CA GLY A 60 -10.82 -2.76 14.41
C GLY A 60 -10.00 -3.53 13.37
N LYS A 61 -10.56 -4.55 12.73
CA LYS A 61 -9.91 -5.30 11.64
C LYS A 61 -10.54 -4.96 10.30
N PRO A 62 -9.74 -4.89 9.22
CA PRO A 62 -10.29 -4.78 7.88
C PRO A 62 -11.09 -6.03 7.51
N PRO A 63 -12.10 -5.92 6.64
CA PRO A 63 -12.84 -7.09 6.15
C PRO A 63 -11.89 -8.11 5.51
N GLU A 64 -12.15 -9.40 5.76
CA GLU A 64 -11.37 -10.49 5.19
C GLU A 64 -11.43 -10.48 3.65
N GLY A 65 -10.29 -10.72 3.00
CA GLY A 65 -10.13 -10.66 1.55
C GLY A 65 -10.14 -9.24 0.98
N SER A 66 -10.30 -8.21 1.81
CA SER A 66 -10.28 -6.82 1.33
C SER A 66 -8.87 -6.37 0.93
N LYS A 67 -8.81 -5.41 0.00
CA LYS A 67 -7.53 -4.75 -0.35
C LYS A 67 -6.86 -4.08 0.85
N THR A 68 -7.63 -3.67 1.86
CA THR A 68 -7.08 -3.08 3.09
C THR A 68 -6.37 -4.12 3.95
N GLU A 69 -6.95 -5.33 4.06
CA GLU A 69 -6.30 -6.45 4.74
C GLU A 69 -5.00 -6.82 4.02
N GLN A 70 -5.03 -6.95 2.69
CA GLN A 70 -3.83 -7.26 1.90
C GLN A 70 -2.73 -6.21 2.11
N ARG A 71 -3.06 -4.91 2.03
CA ARG A 71 -2.09 -3.83 2.32
C ARG A 71 -1.51 -3.93 3.73
N GLY A 72 -2.32 -4.33 4.71
CA GLY A 72 -1.86 -4.56 6.08
C GLY A 72 -0.84 -5.69 6.16
N LYS A 73 -1.11 -6.82 5.49
CA LYS A 73 -0.19 -7.96 5.39
C LYS A 73 1.10 -7.57 4.67
N ASP A 74 0.99 -6.89 3.54
CA ASP A 74 2.15 -6.45 2.75
C ASP A 74 3.03 -5.48 3.56
N ALA A 75 2.42 -4.52 4.26
CA ALA A 75 3.14 -3.59 5.12
C ALA A 75 3.83 -4.32 6.29
N HIS A 76 3.20 -5.34 6.86
CA HIS A 76 3.81 -6.15 7.91
C HIS A 76 5.05 -6.90 7.40
N VAL A 77 4.94 -7.56 6.25
CA VAL A 77 6.06 -8.26 5.59
C VAL A 77 7.18 -7.29 5.23
N HIS A 78 6.84 -6.13 4.67
CA HIS A 78 7.82 -5.11 4.29
C HIS A 78 8.66 -4.64 5.49
N ILE A 79 8.01 -4.39 6.62
CA ILE A 79 8.72 -3.96 7.84
C ILE A 79 9.57 -5.10 8.40
N GLY A 80 9.09 -6.35 8.36
CA GLY A 80 9.91 -7.50 8.76
C GLY A 80 11.25 -7.52 8.02
N LYS A 81 11.23 -7.27 6.71
CA LYS A 81 12.46 -7.13 5.90
C LYS A 81 13.32 -5.94 6.32
N GLU A 82 12.73 -4.78 6.61
CA GLU A 82 13.49 -3.62 7.13
C GLU A 82 14.17 -3.93 8.48
N MET A 83 13.53 -4.75 9.33
CA MET A 83 14.10 -5.19 10.61
C MET A 83 15.26 -6.17 10.42
N GLU A 84 15.14 -7.12 9.48
CA GLU A 84 16.22 -8.04 9.12
C GLU A 84 17.45 -7.30 8.56
N GLU A 85 17.21 -6.33 7.67
CA GLU A 85 18.27 -5.47 7.12
C GLU A 85 18.96 -4.66 8.21
N LEU A 86 18.19 -4.09 9.14
CA LEU A 86 18.73 -3.38 10.31
C LEU A 86 19.63 -4.29 11.15
N CYS A 87 19.21 -5.52 11.43
CA CYS A 87 20.03 -6.51 12.14
C CYS A 87 21.32 -6.83 11.39
N LEU A 88 21.28 -6.96 10.06
CA LEU A 88 22.46 -7.18 9.24
C LEU A 88 23.44 -6.01 9.32
N ILE A 89 22.93 -4.77 9.24
CA ILE A 89 23.76 -3.56 9.38
C ILE A 89 24.41 -3.53 10.76
N ILE A 90 23.67 -3.80 11.83
CA ILE A 90 24.20 -3.85 13.19
C ILE A 90 25.29 -4.91 13.31
N ARG A 91 25.07 -6.12 12.76
CA ARG A 91 26.08 -7.20 12.77
C ARG A 91 27.37 -6.81 12.03
N ASN A 92 27.26 -6.08 10.92
CA ASN A 92 28.41 -5.71 10.10
C ASN A 92 29.18 -4.49 10.61
N THR A 93 28.51 -3.58 11.32
CA THR A 93 29.09 -2.29 11.75
C THR A 93 29.30 -2.17 13.26
N GLY A 94 28.59 -2.98 14.04
CA GLY A 94 28.71 -3.01 15.49
C GLY A 94 29.98 -3.71 15.96
N LYS A 95 30.31 -3.48 17.23
CA LYS A 95 31.42 -4.14 17.91
C LYS A 95 30.91 -5.41 18.56
N ARG A 96 31.63 -6.50 18.38
CA ARG A 96 31.36 -7.74 19.11
C ARG A 96 31.95 -7.63 20.50
N GLU A 97 31.11 -7.81 21.51
CA GLU A 97 31.53 -7.82 22.91
C GLU A 97 31.93 -9.22 23.37
N GLN A 98 32.51 -9.31 24.58
CA GLN A 98 32.97 -10.57 25.19
C GLN A 98 31.82 -11.57 25.43
N ASP A 99 30.59 -11.07 25.56
CA ASP A 99 29.36 -11.88 25.67
C ASP A 99 28.90 -12.48 24.33
N GLY A 100 29.63 -12.19 23.24
CA GLY A 100 29.31 -12.65 21.89
C GLY A 100 28.22 -11.83 21.19
N GLN A 101 27.58 -10.88 21.88
CA GLN A 101 26.59 -9.98 21.28
C GLN A 101 27.27 -8.87 20.49
N VAL A 102 26.56 -8.36 19.48
CA VAL A 102 27.03 -7.22 18.69
C VAL A 102 26.26 -5.98 19.13
N ARG A 103 26.99 -4.94 19.54
CA ARG A 103 26.42 -3.67 19.99
C ARG A 103 26.92 -2.52 19.14
N ILE A 104 26.05 -1.53 18.93
CA ILE A 104 26.37 -0.30 18.20
C ILE A 104 25.75 0.89 18.89
N THR A 105 26.43 2.04 18.85
CA THR A 105 25.86 3.29 19.36
C THR A 105 24.83 3.84 18.38
N PHE A 106 23.80 4.52 18.91
CA PHE A 106 22.77 5.12 18.07
C PHE A 106 23.34 6.08 17.02
N LYS A 107 24.34 6.89 17.39
CA LYS A 107 24.99 7.82 16.46
C LYS A 107 25.61 7.10 15.26
N GLN A 108 26.41 6.06 15.51
CA GLN A 108 27.07 5.30 14.43
C GLN A 108 26.05 4.61 13.52
N LEU A 109 25.01 4.04 14.13
CA LEU A 109 23.93 3.40 13.38
C LEU A 109 23.16 4.44 12.53
N PHE A 110 22.83 5.60 13.10
CA PHE A 110 22.12 6.68 12.43
C PHE A 110 22.93 7.24 11.25
N ASP A 111 24.21 7.55 11.46
CA ASP A 111 25.10 8.10 10.43
C ASP A 111 25.23 7.14 9.23
N ARG A 112 25.23 5.82 9.48
CA ARG A 112 25.25 4.83 8.40
C ARG A 112 23.88 4.67 7.73
N TYR A 113 22.81 4.58 8.53
CA TYR A 113 21.48 4.23 8.05
C TYR A 113 20.78 5.38 7.33
N VAL A 114 21.09 6.64 7.65
CA VAL A 114 20.49 7.82 6.97
C VAL A 114 20.76 7.85 5.47
N THR A 115 21.88 7.27 5.03
CA THR A 115 22.21 7.10 3.59
C THR A 115 21.35 6.03 2.90
N ILE A 116 20.71 5.16 3.68
CA ILE A 116 19.92 4.02 3.21
C ILE A 116 18.42 4.34 3.32
N SER A 117 17.96 4.85 4.47
CA SER A 117 16.55 5.11 4.75
C SER A 117 16.34 6.12 5.87
N ASN A 118 15.29 6.93 5.76
CA ASN A 118 14.89 7.93 6.76
C ASN A 118 14.02 7.35 7.89
N LYS A 119 13.90 6.02 8.01
CA LYS A 119 12.97 5.35 8.93
C LYS A 119 13.62 4.69 10.15
N LEU A 120 14.92 4.87 10.38
CA LEU A 120 15.68 4.12 11.41
C LEU A 120 14.95 4.03 12.76
N VAL A 121 14.50 5.16 13.30
CA VAL A 121 13.84 5.21 14.61
C VAL A 121 12.53 4.41 14.63
N GLY A 122 11.74 4.50 13.56
CA GLY A 122 10.51 3.73 13.42
C GLY A 122 10.76 2.22 13.37
N VAL A 123 11.79 1.81 12.61
CA VAL A 123 12.19 0.40 12.52
C VAL A 123 12.72 -0.11 13.86
N LEU A 124 13.54 0.67 14.58
CA LEU A 124 14.02 0.33 15.92
C LEU A 124 12.88 0.15 16.93
N LEU A 125 11.92 1.08 16.95
CA LEU A 125 10.75 0.98 17.84
C LEU A 125 9.91 -0.25 17.52
N ARG A 126 9.80 -0.59 16.23
CA ARG A 126 9.09 -1.79 15.81
C ARG A 126 9.86 -3.05 16.19
N ALA A 127 11.19 -3.06 16.02
CA ALA A 127 12.06 -4.16 16.43
C ALA A 127 11.93 -4.42 17.92
N ARG A 128 11.91 -3.38 18.75
CA ARG A 128 11.66 -3.51 20.19
C ARG A 128 10.30 -4.12 20.53
N LYS A 129 9.27 -3.91 19.71
CA LYS A 129 7.92 -4.43 19.97
C LYS A 129 7.78 -5.93 19.64
N TYR A 130 8.51 -6.40 18.64
CA TYR A 130 8.34 -7.75 18.07
C TYR A 130 9.57 -8.66 18.18
N GLY A 131 10.72 -8.11 18.54
CA GLY A 131 11.97 -8.85 18.78
C GLY A 131 12.16 -9.25 20.23
#